data_AF-A0A481SGU6-F1
#
_entry.id   AF-A0A481SGU6-F1
#
_cell.length_a   1.000
_cell.length_b   1.000
_cell.length_c   1.000
_cell.angle_alpha   90.00
_cell.angle_beta   90.00
_cell.angle_gamma   90.00
#
_symmetry.space_group_name_H-M   'P 1'
#
loop_
_entity.id
_entity.type
_entity.pdbx_description
1 polymer ?
#
loop_
_entity_poly.entity_id
_entity_poly.type
_entity_poly.pdbx_seq_one_letter_code
_entity_poly.pdbx_strand_id
1 'polypeptide(L)'
;MMIMQNMTINSVYGASNLASTDRQSAAQQLAEQFPIVKKAQEEVAPMQTRQASKDPLDLIDELLSKYLGEQTNRAEGMADNIKVRSDAIAEISRLWGLVMQDNMNYTDPNDNGRKTPLGDTPESEGYLRKIDTIIKEKLGDERGISAITGKNIEQSITYNASYTDLQSLDATVTAFNDTIQVDIDTEQQRFKNVMTEISSAQEEIRDVRQVIVRLSQAS
;
A
#
# COMPACT_ATOMS: atom_id res chain seq x y z
N MET A 1 61.21 -31.07 -51.98
CA MET A 1 59.86 -30.68 -52.43
C MET A 1 59.23 -29.90 -51.29
N MET A 2 59.07 -28.58 -51.44
CA MET A 2 58.47 -27.71 -50.43
C MET A 2 56.96 -27.99 -50.36
N ILE A 3 56.43 -28.16 -49.15
CA ILE A 3 55.01 -27.94 -48.86
C ILE A 3 54.95 -27.18 -47.53
N MET A 4 54.65 -25.88 -47.62
CA MET A 4 54.13 -25.11 -46.49
C MET A 4 52.67 -25.51 -46.28
N GLN A 5 52.27 -25.80 -45.05
CA GLN A 5 50.85 -25.83 -44.66
C GLN A 5 50.65 -25.15 -43.29
N ASN A 6 50.18 -23.91 -43.40
CA ASN A 6 49.30 -23.14 -42.52
C ASN A 6 49.29 -23.47 -41.02
N MET A 7 49.96 -22.61 -40.24
CA MET A 7 49.53 -22.31 -38.88
C MET A 7 48.13 -21.70 -38.92
N THR A 8 47.12 -22.46 -38.52
CA THR A 8 45.80 -21.92 -38.19
C THR A 8 45.82 -21.59 -36.71
N ILE A 9 46.02 -20.30 -36.39
CA ILE A 9 45.90 -19.81 -35.01
C ILE A 9 44.40 -19.80 -34.68
N ASN A 10 44.00 -20.72 -33.81
CA ASN A 10 42.66 -20.76 -33.23
C ASN A 10 42.48 -19.56 -32.28
N SER A 11 42.00 -18.42 -32.80
CA SER A 11 41.76 -17.19 -32.03
C SER A 11 40.30 -17.06 -31.54
N VAL A 12 39.63 -18.16 -31.22
CA VAL A 12 38.19 -18.15 -30.85
C VAL A 12 37.97 -17.98 -29.33
N TYR A 13 39.02 -18.02 -28.50
CA TYR A 13 38.90 -17.96 -27.03
C TYR A 13 39.10 -16.56 -26.40
N GLY A 14 39.36 -15.52 -27.21
CA GLY A 14 39.67 -14.17 -26.69
C GLY A 14 38.51 -13.17 -26.70
N ALA A 15 37.67 -13.20 -27.74
CA ALA A 15 36.66 -12.16 -27.96
C ALA A 15 35.49 -12.21 -26.95
N SER A 16 35.08 -13.42 -26.55
CA SER A 16 33.98 -13.63 -25.60
C SER A 16 34.31 -13.19 -24.17
N ASN A 17 35.59 -13.27 -23.76
CA ASN A 17 36.04 -12.85 -22.42
C ASN A 17 36.27 -11.33 -22.33
N LEU A 18 36.64 -10.67 -23.44
CA LEU A 18 36.77 -9.20 -23.49
C LEU A 18 35.39 -8.54 -23.39
N ALA A 19 34.43 -9.00 -24.19
CA ALA A 19 33.06 -8.47 -24.18
C ALA A 19 32.36 -8.67 -22.82
N SER A 20 32.61 -9.78 -22.11
CA SER A 20 32.04 -10.00 -20.77
C SER A 20 32.65 -9.09 -19.71
N THR A 21 33.95 -8.77 -19.83
CA THR A 21 34.66 -7.88 -18.88
C THR A 21 34.23 -6.42 -19.07
N ASP A 22 34.01 -6.01 -20.33
CA ASP A 22 33.51 -4.67 -20.67
C ASP A 22 32.06 -4.45 -20.20
N ARG A 23 31.21 -5.49 -20.27
CA ARG A 23 29.84 -5.40 -19.74
C ARG A 23 29.76 -5.41 -18.22
N GLN A 24 30.66 -6.13 -17.54
CA GLN A 24 30.77 -6.08 -16.08
C GLN A 24 31.21 -4.71 -15.57
N SER A 25 32.20 -4.09 -16.23
CA SER A 25 32.65 -2.74 -15.88
C SER A 25 31.58 -1.69 -16.19
N ALA A 26 30.85 -1.83 -17.29
CA ALA A 26 29.70 -0.98 -17.58
C ALA A 26 28.56 -1.11 -16.55
N ALA A 27 28.24 -2.32 -16.09
CA ALA A 27 27.26 -2.55 -15.04
C ALA A 27 27.66 -1.89 -13.70
N GLN A 28 28.95 -1.93 -13.35
CA GLN A 28 29.48 -1.22 -12.19
C GLN A 28 29.36 0.31 -12.35
N GLN A 29 29.70 0.85 -13.53
CA GLN A 29 29.54 2.28 -13.81
C GLN A 29 28.07 2.73 -13.71
N LEU A 30 27.12 1.91 -14.18
CA LEU A 30 25.69 2.20 -14.03
C LEU A 30 25.27 2.24 -12.56
N ALA A 31 25.76 1.33 -11.72
CA ALA A 31 25.47 1.34 -10.29
C ALA A 31 26.06 2.56 -9.55
N GLU A 32 27.20 3.08 -10.03
CA GLU A 32 27.83 4.29 -9.47
C GLU A 32 27.17 5.58 -9.96
N GLN A 33 26.71 5.61 -11.22
CA GLN A 33 26.11 6.80 -11.84
C GLN A 33 24.62 6.97 -11.52
N PHE A 34 23.88 5.86 -11.34
CA PHE A 34 22.44 5.88 -11.15
C PHE A 34 22.06 5.34 -9.77
N PRO A 35 21.67 6.21 -8.82
CA PRO A 35 21.26 5.81 -7.48
C PRO A 35 20.15 4.76 -7.47
N ILE A 36 19.23 4.78 -8.45
CA ILE A 36 18.15 3.79 -8.56
C ILE A 36 18.65 2.36 -8.73
N VAL A 37 19.81 2.16 -9.40
CA VAL A 37 20.39 0.83 -9.58
C VAL A 37 20.87 0.28 -8.24
N LYS A 38 21.46 1.14 -7.40
CA LYS A 38 21.89 0.78 -6.05
C LYS A 38 20.69 0.48 -5.15
N LYS A 39 19.65 1.33 -5.17
CA LYS A 39 18.40 1.08 -4.42
C LYS A 39 17.74 -0.24 -4.83
N ALA A 40 17.63 -0.50 -6.13
CA ALA A 40 17.06 -1.75 -6.62
C ALA A 40 17.91 -2.96 -6.17
N GLN A 41 19.23 -2.85 -6.14
CA GLN A 41 20.09 -3.92 -5.59
C GLN A 41 19.89 -4.14 -4.09
N GLU A 42 19.69 -3.07 -3.31
CA GLU A 42 19.54 -3.14 -1.85
C GLU A 42 18.16 -3.62 -1.41
N GLU A 43 17.08 -3.15 -2.06
CA GLU A 43 15.70 -3.45 -1.65
C GLU A 43 15.17 -4.76 -2.24
N VAL A 44 15.69 -5.17 -3.40
CA VAL A 44 15.18 -6.35 -4.13
C VAL A 44 16.03 -7.60 -3.86
N ALA A 45 17.22 -7.49 -3.25
CA ALA A 45 18.12 -8.62 -2.97
C ALA A 45 18.29 -8.87 -1.47
N PRO A 46 18.36 -10.15 -1.02
CA PRO A 46 19.62 -10.88 -1.21
C PRO A 46 19.52 -12.39 -1.52
N MET A 47 20.62 -12.90 -2.07
CA MET A 47 21.06 -14.30 -2.27
C MET A 47 20.66 -15.04 -3.56
N GLN A 48 21.72 -15.27 -4.36
CA GLN A 48 22.14 -16.59 -4.86
C GLN A 48 21.12 -17.35 -5.73
N THR A 49 21.39 -17.39 -7.04
CA THR A 49 21.14 -18.49 -8.01
C THR A 49 20.49 -18.07 -9.33
N ARG A 50 21.08 -17.09 -10.04
CA ARG A 50 21.24 -17.17 -11.51
C ARG A 50 22.57 -16.57 -11.96
N GLN A 51 23.63 -16.81 -11.20
CA GLN A 51 24.90 -16.09 -11.33
C GLN A 51 25.93 -16.67 -12.32
N ALA A 52 25.55 -17.55 -13.25
CA ALA A 52 26.55 -18.13 -14.17
C ALA A 52 26.33 -17.83 -15.67
N SER A 53 25.21 -17.22 -16.09
CA SER A 53 24.95 -17.08 -17.53
C SER A 53 24.13 -15.86 -17.97
N LYS A 54 23.70 -14.97 -17.07
CA LYS A 54 22.98 -13.75 -17.47
C LYS A 54 23.95 -12.58 -17.64
N ASP A 55 23.72 -11.79 -18.68
CA ASP A 55 24.43 -10.54 -18.91
C ASP A 55 24.23 -9.59 -17.72
N PRO A 56 25.31 -9.00 -17.16
CA PRO A 56 25.22 -7.99 -16.11
C PRO A 56 24.26 -6.82 -16.40
N LEU A 57 24.13 -6.41 -17.66
CA LEU A 57 23.21 -5.32 -18.05
C LEU A 57 21.75 -5.77 -18.01
N ASP A 58 21.46 -7.01 -18.43
CA ASP A 58 20.13 -7.61 -18.32
C ASP A 58 19.71 -7.79 -16.85
N LEU A 59 20.67 -8.10 -15.97
CA LEU A 59 20.42 -8.20 -14.53
C LEU A 59 20.02 -6.85 -13.93
N ILE A 60 20.66 -5.76 -14.36
CA ILE A 60 20.26 -4.40 -13.94
C ILE A 60 18.84 -4.11 -14.39
N ASP A 61 18.48 -4.38 -15.65
CA ASP A 61 17.12 -4.13 -16.14
C ASP A 61 16.06 -4.98 -15.42
N GLU A 62 16.38 -6.24 -15.09
CA GLU A 62 15.52 -7.12 -14.28
C GLU A 62 15.30 -6.58 -12.87
N LEU A 63 16.38 -6.12 -12.20
CA LEU A 63 16.29 -5.54 -10.86
C LEU A 63 15.46 -4.24 -10.86
N LEU A 64 15.70 -3.36 -11.82
CA LEU A 64 14.97 -2.10 -11.96
C LEU A 64 13.47 -2.34 -12.25
N SER A 65 13.15 -3.31 -13.10
CA SER A 65 11.77 -3.70 -13.39
C SER A 65 11.08 -4.29 -12.17
N LYS A 66 11.78 -5.13 -11.40
CA LYS A 66 11.26 -5.72 -10.17
C LYS A 66 11.04 -4.66 -9.09
N TYR A 67 11.99 -3.74 -8.92
CA TYR A 67 11.86 -2.61 -8.01
C TYR A 67 10.61 -1.76 -8.33
N LEU A 68 10.43 -1.36 -9.59
CA LEU A 68 9.23 -0.61 -9.99
C LEU A 68 7.94 -1.40 -9.72
N GLY A 69 7.95 -2.71 -9.98
CA GLY A 69 6.81 -3.58 -9.69
C GLY A 69 6.47 -3.60 -8.19
N GLU A 70 7.47 -3.76 -7.33
CA GLU A 70 7.31 -3.78 -5.87
C GLU A 70 6.79 -2.43 -5.34
N GLN A 71 7.34 -1.31 -5.81
CA GLN A 71 6.85 0.02 -5.42
C GLN A 71 5.42 0.28 -5.92
N THR A 72 5.09 -0.14 -7.15
CA THR A 72 3.71 -0.02 -7.69
C THR A 72 2.72 -0.83 -6.86
N ASN A 73 3.05 -2.09 -6.56
CA ASN A 73 2.20 -2.94 -5.72
C ASN A 73 2.00 -2.34 -4.32
N ARG A 74 3.05 -1.73 -3.76
CA ARG A 74 2.98 -1.02 -2.48
C ARG A 74 2.04 0.19 -2.55
N ALA A 75 2.12 0.98 -3.62
CA ALA A 75 1.23 2.11 -3.85
C ALA A 75 -0.23 1.67 -4.00
N GLU A 76 -0.50 0.59 -4.74
CA GLU A 76 -1.83 0.00 -4.88
C GLU A 76 -2.41 -0.44 -3.53
N GLY A 77 -1.60 -1.16 -2.72
CA GLY A 77 -2.02 -1.57 -1.38
C GLY A 77 -2.33 -0.40 -0.44
N MET A 78 -1.57 0.70 -0.54
CA MET A 78 -1.86 1.95 0.19
C MET A 78 -3.18 2.58 -0.28
N ALA A 79 -3.40 2.66 -1.60
CA ALA A 79 -4.62 3.22 -2.18
C ALA A 79 -5.87 2.43 -1.76
N ASP A 80 -5.80 1.10 -1.76
CA ASP A 80 -6.88 0.22 -1.31
C ASP A 80 -7.18 0.42 0.18
N ASN A 81 -6.14 0.53 1.03
CA ASN A 81 -6.31 0.76 2.46
C ASN A 81 -6.99 2.12 2.73
N ILE A 82 -6.53 3.19 2.06
CA ILE A 82 -7.17 4.51 2.12
C ILE A 82 -8.65 4.41 1.75
N LYS A 83 -8.96 3.75 0.64
CA LYS A 83 -10.33 3.59 0.15
C LYS A 83 -11.20 2.83 1.16
N VAL A 84 -10.74 1.69 1.66
CA VAL A 84 -11.49 0.87 2.63
C VAL A 84 -11.82 1.69 3.88
N ARG A 85 -10.85 2.47 4.39
CA ARG A 85 -11.05 3.32 5.57
C ARG A 85 -11.99 4.49 5.30
N SER A 86 -11.84 5.17 4.15
CA SER A 86 -12.75 6.26 3.77
C SER A 86 -14.19 5.79 3.61
N ASP A 87 -14.39 4.65 2.93
CA ASP A 87 -15.72 4.04 2.75
C ASP A 87 -16.32 3.62 4.11
N ALA A 88 -15.49 3.12 5.02
CA ALA A 88 -15.91 2.75 6.36
C ALA A 88 -16.38 3.97 7.19
N ILE A 89 -15.64 5.09 7.19
CA ILE A 89 -16.06 6.33 7.88
C ILE A 89 -17.41 6.81 7.36
N ALA A 90 -17.57 6.86 6.03
CA ALA A 90 -18.80 7.33 5.40
C ALA A 90 -19.99 6.44 5.79
N GLU A 91 -19.80 5.13 5.75
CA GLU A 91 -20.86 4.17 6.07
C GLU A 91 -21.20 4.14 7.57
N ILE A 92 -20.20 4.23 8.45
CA ILE A 92 -20.43 4.37 9.90
C ILE A 92 -21.24 5.63 10.19
N SER A 93 -20.85 6.78 9.63
CA SER A 93 -21.56 8.05 9.82
C SER A 93 -23.01 7.96 9.33
N ARG A 94 -23.22 7.35 8.15
CA ARG A 94 -24.55 7.17 7.57
C ARG A 94 -25.43 6.28 8.44
N LEU A 95 -24.91 5.12 8.85
CA LEU A 95 -25.65 4.16 9.69
C LEU A 95 -25.95 4.74 11.07
N TRP A 96 -24.99 5.46 11.66
CA TRP A 96 -25.19 6.12 12.94
C TRP A 96 -26.24 7.23 12.86
N GLY A 97 -26.23 8.02 11.79
CA GLY A 97 -27.27 9.03 11.54
C GLY A 97 -28.68 8.43 11.48
N LEU A 98 -28.82 7.22 10.94
CA LEU A 98 -30.10 6.50 10.95
C LEU A 98 -30.49 6.05 12.36
N VAL A 99 -29.56 5.50 13.14
CA VAL A 99 -29.80 5.16 14.56
C VAL A 99 -30.23 6.41 15.35
N MET A 100 -29.56 7.55 15.15
CA MET A 100 -29.93 8.82 15.78
C MET A 100 -31.32 9.28 15.36
N GLN A 101 -31.64 9.25 14.07
CA GLN A 101 -32.95 9.64 13.56
C GLN A 101 -34.09 8.82 14.16
N ASP A 102 -33.89 7.50 14.29
CA ASP A 102 -34.89 6.59 14.85
C ASP A 102 -35.11 6.85 16.34
N ASN A 103 -34.08 7.28 17.07
CA ASN A 103 -34.14 7.45 18.53
C ASN A 103 -34.49 8.86 19.00
N MET A 104 -34.04 9.92 18.30
CA MET A 104 -34.17 11.31 18.78
C MET A 104 -35.61 11.73 19.04
N ASN A 105 -36.57 11.27 18.21
CA ASN A 105 -37.99 11.60 18.35
C ASN A 105 -38.64 11.01 19.63
N TYR A 106 -37.99 10.04 20.26
CA TYR A 106 -38.48 9.39 21.48
C TYR A 106 -37.78 9.88 22.75
N THR A 107 -36.82 10.81 22.62
CA THR A 107 -36.12 11.46 23.73
C THR A 107 -36.53 12.94 23.87
N ASP A 108 -36.17 13.59 24.98
CA ASP A 108 -36.42 15.01 25.20
C ASP A 108 -35.13 15.72 25.64
N PRO A 109 -34.68 16.79 24.95
CA PRO A 109 -33.50 17.55 25.34
C PRO A 109 -33.62 18.23 26.72
N ASN A 110 -34.82 18.44 27.24
CA ASN A 110 -35.07 19.03 28.55
C ASN A 110 -35.36 17.98 29.64
N ASP A 111 -35.50 16.70 29.28
CA ASP A 111 -35.81 15.61 30.21
C ASP A 111 -34.98 14.34 29.91
N ASN A 112 -33.91 14.16 30.68
CA ASN A 112 -33.05 12.98 30.61
C ASN A 112 -33.68 11.71 31.21
N GLY A 113 -34.86 11.81 31.84
CA GLY A 113 -35.65 10.67 32.30
C GLY A 113 -36.30 9.91 31.15
N ARG A 114 -36.53 10.58 30.00
CA ARG A 114 -37.09 9.97 28.80
C ARG A 114 -35.98 9.29 27.99
N LYS A 115 -36.10 7.97 27.84
CA LYS A 115 -35.09 7.12 27.20
C LYS A 115 -35.70 6.21 26.15
N THR A 116 -34.86 5.80 25.20
CA THR A 116 -35.22 4.90 24.11
C THR A 116 -34.12 3.84 23.90
N PRO A 117 -34.45 2.59 23.56
CA PRO A 117 -33.45 1.58 23.24
C PRO A 117 -32.84 1.86 21.86
N LEU A 118 -31.51 1.80 21.73
CA LEU A 118 -30.85 2.08 20.45
C LEU A 118 -31.26 1.12 19.32
N GLY A 119 -31.55 -0.14 19.63
CA GLY A 119 -31.91 -1.19 18.66
C GLY A 119 -33.32 -1.74 18.88
N ASP A 120 -34.29 -0.87 19.17
CA ASP A 120 -35.69 -1.25 19.42
C ASP A 120 -36.41 -1.83 18.20
N THR A 121 -35.97 -1.47 16.99
CA THR A 121 -36.45 -2.00 15.71
C THR A 121 -35.44 -2.96 15.06
N PRO A 122 -35.92 -3.92 14.24
CA PRO A 122 -35.05 -4.78 13.43
C PRO A 122 -34.08 -3.98 12.54
N GLU A 123 -34.51 -2.82 12.04
CA GLU A 123 -33.71 -1.92 11.23
C GLU A 123 -32.56 -1.31 12.04
N SER A 124 -32.87 -0.71 13.20
CA SER A 124 -31.87 -0.11 14.10
C SER A 124 -30.87 -1.14 14.61
N GLU A 125 -31.33 -2.32 15.01
CA GLU A 125 -30.44 -3.43 15.37
C GLU A 125 -29.51 -3.79 14.19
N GLY A 126 -30.07 -3.88 12.98
CA GLY A 126 -29.32 -4.12 11.76
C GLY A 126 -28.24 -3.07 11.48
N TYR A 127 -28.52 -1.79 11.75
CA TYR A 127 -27.53 -0.72 11.61
C TYR A 127 -26.39 -0.86 12.63
N LEU A 128 -26.71 -1.12 13.90
CA LEU A 128 -25.70 -1.33 14.95
C LEU A 128 -24.79 -2.54 14.63
N ARG A 129 -25.36 -3.66 14.16
CA ARG A 129 -24.58 -4.84 13.76
C ARG A 129 -23.69 -4.57 12.56
N LYS A 130 -24.16 -3.79 11.59
CA LYS A 130 -23.35 -3.38 10.43
C LYS A 130 -22.18 -2.48 10.85
N ILE A 131 -22.41 -1.52 11.75
CA ILE A 131 -21.34 -0.69 12.32
C ILE A 131 -20.31 -1.58 13.02
N ASP A 132 -20.74 -2.51 13.88
CA ASP A 132 -19.84 -3.45 14.56
C ASP A 132 -18.98 -4.25 13.57
N THR A 133 -19.60 -4.76 12.51
CA THR A 133 -18.94 -5.53 11.45
C THR A 133 -17.92 -4.67 10.70
N ILE A 134 -18.27 -3.44 10.31
CA ILE A 134 -17.35 -2.53 9.62
C ILE A 134 -16.12 -2.25 10.48
N ILE A 135 -16.33 -1.96 11.77
CA ILE A 135 -15.23 -1.65 12.69
C ILE A 135 -14.31 -2.86 12.87
N LYS A 136 -14.86 -4.06 13.05
CA LYS A 136 -14.05 -5.28 13.23
C LYS A 136 -13.36 -5.75 11.96
N GLU A 137 -14.10 -5.85 10.86
CA GLU A 137 -13.63 -6.53 9.66
C GLU A 137 -12.92 -5.60 8.69
N LYS A 138 -13.40 -4.36 8.52
CA LYS A 138 -12.81 -3.41 7.57
C LYS A 138 -11.72 -2.55 8.19
N LEU A 139 -11.92 -2.14 9.45
CA LEU A 139 -10.96 -1.30 10.17
C LEU A 139 -9.99 -2.10 11.04
N GLY A 140 -10.28 -3.39 11.29
CA GLY A 140 -9.43 -4.26 12.09
C GLY A 140 -9.44 -3.94 13.59
N ASP A 141 -10.47 -3.25 14.08
CA ASP A 141 -10.60 -2.91 15.50
C ASP A 141 -11.53 -3.90 16.21
N GLU A 142 -10.94 -4.79 17.01
CA GLU A 142 -11.63 -5.86 17.73
C GLU A 142 -12.73 -5.35 18.67
N ARG A 143 -12.65 -4.09 19.10
CA ARG A 143 -13.67 -3.46 19.95
C ARG A 143 -15.03 -3.38 19.25
N GLY A 144 -15.06 -3.29 17.93
CA GLY A 144 -16.30 -3.12 17.18
C GLY A 144 -17.11 -1.90 17.63
N ILE A 145 -18.43 -2.05 17.75
CA ILE A 145 -19.31 -0.95 18.17
C ILE A 145 -19.07 -0.50 19.62
N SER A 146 -18.32 -1.27 20.42
CA SER A 146 -17.92 -0.84 21.77
C SER A 146 -16.95 0.33 21.74
N ALA A 147 -16.24 0.57 20.63
CA ALA A 147 -15.42 1.76 20.45
C ALA A 147 -16.26 3.06 20.46
N ILE A 148 -17.53 2.96 20.09
CA ILE A 148 -18.49 4.08 20.07
C ILE A 148 -19.34 4.07 21.33
N THR A 149 -19.94 2.93 21.66
CA THR A 149 -20.96 2.83 22.71
C THR A 149 -20.42 2.49 24.10
N GLY A 150 -19.15 2.11 24.19
CA GLY A 150 -18.56 1.54 25.41
C GLY A 150 -19.16 0.19 25.83
N LYS A 151 -19.97 -0.42 24.96
CA LYS A 151 -20.77 -1.63 25.21
C LYS A 151 -20.59 -2.63 24.09
N ASN A 152 -20.65 -3.92 24.40
CA ASN A 152 -20.67 -4.93 23.35
C ASN A 152 -21.98 -4.88 22.54
N ILE A 153 -22.02 -5.49 21.36
CA ILE A 153 -23.16 -5.40 20.44
C ILE A 153 -24.52 -5.68 21.09
N GLU A 154 -24.65 -6.74 21.89
CA GLU A 154 -25.91 -7.11 22.54
C GLU A 154 -26.34 -6.07 23.60
N GLN A 155 -25.37 -5.51 24.32
CA GLN A 155 -25.59 -4.42 25.27
C GLN A 155 -25.86 -3.07 24.59
N SER A 156 -25.30 -2.83 23.40
CA SER A 156 -25.55 -1.62 22.62
C SER A 156 -26.97 -1.63 22.07
N ILE A 157 -27.46 -2.77 21.57
CA ILE A 157 -28.83 -2.92 21.05
C ILE A 157 -29.86 -2.63 22.15
N THR A 158 -29.64 -3.17 23.35
CA THR A 158 -30.53 -2.99 24.51
C THR A 158 -30.25 -1.73 25.32
N TYR A 159 -29.34 -0.85 24.85
CA TYR A 159 -28.97 0.34 25.59
C TYR A 159 -30.09 1.38 25.52
N ASN A 160 -30.68 1.68 26.68
CA ASN A 160 -31.64 2.77 26.82
C ASN A 160 -30.93 4.12 26.96
N ALA A 161 -30.83 4.85 25.85
CA ALA A 161 -30.19 6.15 25.74
C ALA A 161 -31.19 7.28 26.00
N SER A 162 -30.79 8.27 26.80
CA SER A 162 -31.45 9.59 26.88
C SER A 162 -30.95 10.52 25.76
N TYR A 163 -31.55 11.70 25.61
CA TYR A 163 -31.07 12.72 24.67
C TYR A 163 -29.59 13.05 24.90
N THR A 164 -29.18 13.24 26.16
CA THR A 164 -27.78 13.53 26.52
C THR A 164 -26.84 12.37 26.15
N ASP A 165 -27.29 11.12 26.35
CA ASP A 165 -26.51 9.95 25.95
C ASP A 165 -26.33 9.89 24.42
N LEU A 166 -27.39 10.15 23.65
CA LEU A 166 -27.33 10.19 22.19
C LEU A 166 -26.34 11.24 21.68
N GLN A 167 -26.33 12.45 22.27
CA GLN A 167 -25.36 13.50 21.93
C GLN A 167 -23.92 13.08 22.28
N SER A 168 -23.72 12.45 23.44
CA SER A 168 -22.40 11.96 23.84
C SER A 168 -21.89 10.85 22.91
N LEU A 169 -22.78 9.96 22.47
CA LEU A 169 -22.43 8.89 21.54
C LEU A 169 -22.13 9.43 20.14
N ASP A 170 -22.88 10.42 19.66
CA ASP A 170 -22.61 11.12 18.40
C ASP A 170 -21.23 11.81 18.41
N ALA A 171 -20.88 12.46 19.53
CA ALA A 171 -19.54 13.00 19.72
C ALA A 171 -18.46 11.90 19.71
N THR A 172 -18.77 10.72 20.25
CA THR A 172 -17.84 9.57 20.24
C THR A 172 -17.67 9.00 18.83
N VAL A 173 -18.72 8.93 18.01
CA VAL A 173 -18.62 8.58 16.59
C VAL A 173 -17.75 9.57 15.84
N THR A 174 -17.95 10.87 16.08
CA THR A 174 -17.15 11.93 15.45
C THR A 174 -15.68 11.76 15.81
N ALA A 175 -15.34 11.62 17.10
CA ALA A 175 -13.97 11.43 17.55
C ALA A 175 -13.33 10.13 17.03
N PHE A 176 -14.13 9.06 16.93
CA PHE A 176 -13.68 7.78 16.36
C PHE A 176 -13.34 7.94 14.87
N ASN A 177 -14.21 8.59 14.09
CA ASN A 177 -13.99 8.87 12.68
C ASN A 177 -12.79 9.80 12.46
N ASP A 178 -12.62 10.82 13.30
CA ASP A 178 -11.47 11.73 13.25
C ASP A 178 -10.15 10.98 13.46
N THR A 179 -10.13 9.99 14.37
CA THR A 179 -8.95 9.15 14.59
C THR A 179 -8.58 8.37 13.33
N ILE A 180 -9.56 7.79 12.64
CA ILE A 180 -9.33 7.07 11.37
C ILE A 180 -8.93 8.05 10.27
N GLN A 181 -9.46 9.27 10.26
CA GLN A 181 -9.09 10.29 9.29
C GLN A 181 -7.61 10.68 9.40
N VAL A 182 -7.06 10.76 10.62
CA VAL A 182 -5.63 10.99 10.83
C VAL A 182 -4.79 9.84 10.24
N ASP A 183 -5.24 8.59 10.39
CA ASP A 183 -4.57 7.43 9.77
C ASP A 183 -4.63 7.53 8.23
N ILE A 184 -5.78 7.91 7.67
CA ILE A 184 -5.96 8.11 6.23
C ILE A 184 -5.02 9.20 5.72
N ASP A 185 -4.95 10.35 6.40
CA ASP A 185 -4.11 11.47 5.99
C ASP A 185 -2.62 11.06 6.02
N THR A 186 -2.23 10.28 7.02
CA THR A 186 -0.88 9.72 7.13
C THR A 186 -0.55 8.78 5.96
N GLU A 187 -1.45 7.85 5.64
CA GLU A 187 -1.28 6.92 4.51
C GLU A 187 -1.33 7.65 3.16
N GLN A 188 -2.18 8.66 3.00
CA GLN A 188 -2.19 9.50 1.79
C GLN A 188 -0.86 10.23 1.58
N GLN A 189 -0.23 10.73 2.65
CA GLN A 189 1.08 11.35 2.55
C GLN A 189 2.15 10.34 2.14
N ARG A 190 2.11 9.12 2.70
CA ARG A 190 3.02 8.02 2.31
C ARG A 190 2.82 7.63 0.85
N PHE A 191 1.56 7.49 0.42
CA PHE A 191 1.22 7.20 -0.97
C PHE A 191 1.78 8.27 -1.92
N LYS A 192 1.61 9.56 -1.63
CA LYS A 192 2.18 10.66 -2.42
C LYS A 192 3.71 10.57 -2.53
N ASN A 193 4.39 10.23 -1.43
CA ASN A 193 5.83 10.06 -1.41
C ASN A 193 6.26 8.88 -2.31
N VAL A 194 5.58 7.73 -2.20
CA VAL A 194 5.84 6.55 -3.05
C VAL A 194 5.57 6.85 -4.52
N MET A 195 4.49 7.54 -4.85
CA MET A 195 4.19 7.94 -6.24
C MET A 195 5.26 8.87 -6.82
N THR A 196 5.80 9.78 -6.00
CA THR A 196 6.91 10.64 -6.40
C THR A 196 8.18 9.83 -6.64
N GLU A 197 8.47 8.87 -5.76
CA GLU A 197 9.61 7.97 -5.91
C GLU A 197 9.48 7.07 -7.15
N ILE A 198 8.30 6.52 -7.43
CA ILE A 198 8.04 5.75 -8.65
C ILE A 198 8.29 6.62 -9.89
N SER A 199 7.79 7.86 -9.90
CA SER A 199 7.97 8.77 -11.03
C SER A 199 9.45 9.09 -11.28
N SER A 200 10.20 9.39 -10.21
CA SER A 200 11.65 9.61 -10.28
C SER A 200 12.38 8.35 -10.75
N ALA A 201 12.04 7.19 -10.20
CA ALA A 201 12.63 5.91 -10.57
C ALA A 201 12.36 5.57 -12.05
N GLN A 202 11.16 5.84 -12.56
CA GLN A 202 10.83 5.63 -13.97
C GLN A 202 11.69 6.50 -14.91
N GLU A 203 11.96 7.74 -14.54
CA GLU A 203 12.85 8.63 -15.30
C GLU A 203 14.29 8.12 -15.26
N GLU A 204 14.82 7.81 -14.09
CA GLU A 204 16.18 7.26 -13.95
C GLU A 204 16.34 5.91 -14.69
N ILE A 205 15.35 5.02 -14.61
CA ILE A 205 15.37 3.72 -15.30
C ILE A 205 15.34 3.91 -16.81
N ARG A 206 14.58 4.89 -17.31
CA ARG A 206 14.57 5.23 -18.73
C ARG A 206 15.96 5.67 -19.19
N ASP A 207 16.67 6.46 -18.39
CA ASP A 207 18.02 6.92 -18.71
C ASP A 207 19.04 5.77 -18.66
N VAL A 208 18.97 4.90 -17.63
CA VAL A 208 19.78 3.67 -17.55
C VAL A 208 19.56 2.80 -18.79
N ARG A 209 18.30 2.57 -19.20
CA ARG A 209 17.98 1.79 -20.41
C ARG A 209 18.57 2.40 -21.67
N GLN A 210 18.53 3.73 -21.82
CA GLN A 210 19.17 4.39 -22.97
C GLN A 210 20.68 4.16 -22.99
N VAL A 211 21.33 4.20 -21.83
CA VAL A 211 22.77 3.91 -21.71
C VAL A 211 23.07 2.45 -22.05
N ILE A 212 22.29 1.49 -21.51
CA ILE A 212 22.41 0.06 -21.83
C ILE A 212 22.27 -0.18 -23.34
N VAL A 213 21.29 0.44 -24.01
CA VAL A 213 21.11 0.32 -25.46
C VAL A 213 22.32 0.85 -26.22
N ARG A 214 22.87 2.02 -25.83
CA ARG A 214 24.08 2.56 -26.46
C ARG A 214 25.28 1.63 -26.29
N LEU A 215 25.45 1.05 -25.10
CA LEU A 215 26.54 0.13 -24.81
C LEU A 215 26.41 -1.20 -25.57
N SER A 216 25.18 -1.73 -25.69
CA SER A 216 24.91 -2.95 -26.45
C SER A 216 25.09 -2.78 -27.96
N GLN A 217 24.89 -1.57 -28.50
CA GLN A 217 25.13 -1.25 -29.92
C GLN A 217 26.60 -0.90 -30.22
N ALA A 218 27.38 -0.50 -29.22
CA ALA A 218 28.80 -0.21 -29.35
C ALA A 218 29.69 -1.46 -29.24
N SER A 219 29.11 -2.62 -28.89
CA SER A 219 29.76 -3.94 -28.78
C SER A 219 29.74 -4.72 -30.08
#